data_AF-A0A6S7KFL5-F1
#
_entry.id   AF-A0A6S7KFL5-F1
#
_cell.length_a   1.000
_cell.length_b   1.000
_cell.length_c   1.000
_cell.angle_alpha   90.00
_cell.angle_beta   90.00
_cell.angle_gamma   90.00
#
_symmetry.space_group_name_H-M   'P 1'
#
loop_
_entity.id
_entity.type
_entity.pdbx_description
1 polymer ?
#
loop_
_entity_poly.entity_id
_entity_poly.type
_entity_poly.pdbx_seq_one_letter_code
_entity_poly.pdbx_strand_id
1 'polypeptide(L)'
;NVNLQDYIKFGQFLNNLEEFSIALKIYNVANQPVTQEEFKRAVLIATGGVLGDHIVNIVFQLFDIDGDGKLSQKEFLGLMKDRVNKRFTAREDKVGLWAGFMSCVKNELVD
;
A
#
# COMPACT_ATOMS: atom_id res chain seq x y z
N ASN A 1 12.95 -10.20 -5.84
CA ASN A 1 13.44 -9.27 -6.87
C ASN A 1 12.23 -8.69 -7.58
N VAL A 2 12.16 -7.37 -7.77
CA VAL A 2 11.01 -6.68 -8.42
C VAL A 2 11.38 -6.36 -9.87
N ASN A 3 10.52 -6.69 -10.83
CA ASN A 3 10.77 -6.44 -12.24
C ASN A 3 9.80 -5.38 -12.84
N LEU A 4 10.00 -5.02 -14.12
CA LEU A 4 9.17 -4.02 -14.80
C LEU A 4 7.69 -4.40 -14.87
N GLN A 5 7.38 -5.69 -15.06
CA GLN A 5 5.98 -6.16 -15.10
C GLN A 5 5.30 -6.00 -13.75
N ASP A 6 6.02 -6.26 -12.66
CA ASP A 6 5.52 -6.02 -11.30
C ASP A 6 5.20 -4.54 -11.09
N TYR A 7 6.10 -3.65 -11.54
CA TYR A 7 5.89 -2.21 -11.45
C TYR A 7 4.67 -1.74 -12.24
N ILE A 8 4.49 -2.24 -13.47
CA ILE A 8 3.34 -1.90 -14.32
C ILE A 8 2.03 -2.38 -13.67
N LYS A 9 1.97 -3.65 -13.23
CA LYS A 9 0.79 -4.22 -12.59
C LYS A 9 0.45 -3.51 -11.28
N PHE A 10 1.46 -3.22 -10.46
CA PHE A 10 1.27 -2.44 -9.26
C PHE A 10 0.77 -1.03 -9.61
N GLY A 11 1.34 -0.38 -10.62
CA GLY A 11 0.91 0.91 -11.17
C GLY A 11 -0.52 0.93 -11.73
N GLN A 12 -1.04 -0.21 -12.20
CA GLN A 12 -2.45 -0.38 -12.57
C GLN A 12 -3.33 -0.52 -11.32
N PHE A 13 -2.89 -1.29 -10.32
CA PHE A 13 -3.56 -1.40 -9.02
C PHE A 13 -3.69 -0.05 -8.31
N LEU A 14 -2.56 0.61 -8.08
CA LEU A 14 -2.33 1.88 -8.74
C LEU A 14 -3.59 2.76 -9.00
N ASN A 15 -3.86 2.96 -10.26
CA ASN A 15 -4.93 3.81 -10.73
C ASN A 15 -6.36 3.42 -10.29
N ASN A 16 -6.58 2.21 -9.77
CA ASN A 16 -7.88 1.66 -9.38
C ASN A 16 -8.12 1.59 -7.85
N LEU A 17 -7.43 2.42 -7.05
CA LEU A 17 -7.60 2.38 -5.60
C LEU A 17 -8.99 2.74 -5.09
N GLU A 18 -9.72 3.57 -5.82
CA GLU A 18 -11.08 3.92 -5.42
C GLU A 18 -11.97 2.68 -5.40
N GLU A 19 -11.94 1.89 -6.47
CA GLU A 19 -12.62 0.60 -6.57
C GLU A 19 -12.14 -0.38 -5.50
N PHE A 20 -10.82 -0.43 -5.28
CA PHE A 20 -10.23 -1.25 -4.22
C PHE A 20 -10.72 -0.87 -2.82
N SER A 21 -10.87 0.43 -2.56
CA SER A 21 -11.37 0.93 -1.28
C SER A 21 -12.81 0.54 -1.02
N ILE A 22 -13.64 0.43 -2.07
CA ILE A 22 -15.02 -0.03 -1.96
C ILE A 22 -15.04 -1.50 -1.56
N ALA A 23 -14.22 -2.34 -2.21
CA ALA A 23 -14.08 -3.74 -1.84
C ALA A 23 -13.64 -3.91 -0.37
N LEU A 24 -12.73 -3.06 0.10
CA LEU A 24 -12.22 -3.12 1.48
C LEU A 24 -13.10 -2.43 2.52
N LYS A 25 -14.02 -1.54 2.12
CA LYS A 25 -15.05 -0.99 3.02
C LYS A 25 -15.92 -2.08 3.62
N ILE A 26 -16.17 -3.19 2.92
CA ILE A 26 -16.96 -4.32 3.43
C ILE A 26 -16.26 -4.97 4.64
N TYR A 27 -14.96 -5.25 4.53
CA TYR A 27 -14.15 -5.80 5.62
C TYR A 27 -14.05 -4.84 6.81
N ASN A 28 -13.97 -3.55 6.49
CA ASN A 28 -13.94 -2.50 7.48
C ASN A 28 -15.27 -2.37 8.26
N VAL A 29 -16.43 -2.48 7.59
CA VAL A 29 -17.75 -2.49 8.26
C VAL A 29 -17.88 -3.70 9.18
N ALA A 30 -17.29 -4.84 8.81
CA ALA A 30 -17.22 -6.01 9.67
C ALA A 30 -16.20 -5.90 10.81
N ASN A 31 -15.44 -4.78 10.88
CA ASN A 31 -14.35 -4.54 11.81
C ASN A 31 -13.28 -5.66 11.78
N GLN A 32 -13.09 -6.27 10.60
CA GLN A 32 -12.16 -7.37 10.39
C GLN A 32 -10.87 -6.87 9.71
N PRO A 33 -9.69 -7.23 10.22
CA PRO A 33 -8.42 -6.93 9.56
C PRO A 33 -8.28 -7.76 8.28
N VAL A 34 -7.59 -7.21 7.29
CA VAL A 34 -7.49 -7.77 5.94
C VAL A 34 -6.23 -8.63 5.83
N THR A 35 -6.39 -9.91 5.57
CA THR A 35 -5.27 -10.83 5.29
C THR A 35 -4.66 -10.60 3.91
N GLN A 36 -3.46 -11.13 3.66
CA GLN A 36 -2.86 -11.10 2.33
C GLN A 36 -3.72 -11.75 1.25
N GLU A 37 -4.45 -12.82 1.56
CA GLU A 37 -5.32 -13.51 0.61
C GLU A 37 -6.54 -12.65 0.25
N GLU A 38 -7.12 -11.97 1.23
CA GLU A 38 -8.22 -11.03 1.02
C GLU A 38 -7.76 -9.81 0.23
N PHE A 39 -6.56 -9.29 0.53
CA PHE A 39 -5.93 -8.23 -0.24
C PHE A 39 -5.79 -8.64 -1.71
N LYS A 40 -5.22 -9.82 -2.00
CA LYS A 40 -5.08 -10.35 -3.37
C LYS A 40 -6.44 -10.44 -4.08
N ARG A 41 -7.47 -10.94 -3.40
CA ARG A 41 -8.84 -11.02 -3.95
C ARG A 41 -9.40 -9.64 -4.26
N ALA A 42 -9.25 -8.69 -3.35
CA ALA A 42 -9.72 -7.32 -3.57
C ALA A 42 -8.96 -6.64 -4.74
N VAL A 43 -7.67 -6.90 -4.93
CA VAL A 43 -6.90 -6.40 -6.08
C VAL A 43 -7.41 -6.99 -7.39
N LEU A 44 -7.69 -8.30 -7.41
CA LEU A 44 -8.27 -8.97 -8.57
C LEU A 44 -9.62 -8.36 -8.95
N ILE A 45 -10.49 -8.11 -7.97
CA ILE A 45 -11.80 -7.48 -8.21
C ILE A 45 -11.65 -6.05 -8.74
N ALA A 46 -10.76 -5.25 -8.15
CA ALA A 46 -10.59 -3.84 -8.50
C ALA A 46 -9.87 -3.60 -9.84
N THR A 47 -9.05 -4.54 -10.30
CA THR A 47 -8.16 -4.33 -11.46
C THR A 47 -8.34 -5.34 -12.59
N GLY A 48 -9.02 -6.46 -12.32
CA GLY A 48 -9.04 -7.62 -13.21
C GLY A 48 -7.69 -8.38 -13.28
N GLY A 49 -6.68 -7.96 -12.51
CA GLY A 49 -5.33 -8.51 -12.54
C GLY A 49 -4.84 -8.99 -11.17
N VAL A 50 -3.78 -9.80 -11.19
CA VAL A 50 -3.13 -10.30 -9.96
C VAL A 50 -1.76 -9.67 -9.77
N LEU A 51 -1.44 -9.34 -8.52
CA LEU A 51 -0.08 -9.00 -8.10
C LEU A 51 0.66 -10.28 -7.69
N GLY A 52 1.98 -10.30 -7.94
CA GLY A 52 2.82 -11.40 -7.46
C GLY A 52 2.92 -11.41 -5.94
N ASP A 53 3.07 -12.60 -5.36
CA ASP A 53 3.15 -12.80 -3.91
C ASP A 53 4.27 -11.98 -3.27
N HIS A 54 5.41 -11.84 -3.95
CA HIS A 54 6.51 -11.01 -3.47
C HIS A 54 6.14 -9.53 -3.37
N ILE A 55 5.29 -9.02 -4.26
CA ILE A 55 4.81 -7.63 -4.20
C ILE A 55 3.82 -7.45 -3.05
N VAL A 56 2.91 -8.41 -2.87
CA VAL A 56 1.97 -8.39 -1.75
C VAL A 56 2.71 -8.45 -0.41
N ASN A 57 3.74 -9.29 -0.31
CA ASN A 57 4.60 -9.36 0.86
C ASN A 57 5.29 -8.01 1.15
N ILE A 58 5.84 -7.35 0.12
CA ILE A 58 6.45 -6.02 0.29
C ILE A 58 5.42 -4.99 0.75
N VAL A 59 4.19 -5.02 0.21
CA VAL A 59 3.11 -4.12 0.65
C VAL A 59 2.81 -4.34 2.14
N PHE A 60 2.66 -5.59 2.58
CA PHE A 60 2.38 -5.87 3.98
C PHE A 60 3.54 -5.45 4.88
N GLN A 61 4.80 -5.75 4.51
CA GLN A 61 5.97 -5.29 5.26
C GLN A 61 6.07 -3.75 5.40
N LEU A 62 5.48 -2.98 4.49
CA LEU A 62 5.50 -1.52 4.55
C LEU A 62 4.35 -0.91 5.35
N PHE A 63 3.21 -1.60 5.45
CA PHE A 63 1.97 -1.02 5.98
C PHE A 63 1.38 -1.76 7.19
N ASP A 64 1.79 -3.00 7.44
CA ASP A 64 1.51 -3.75 8.66
C ASP A 64 2.48 -3.27 9.76
N ILE A 65 1.99 -2.39 10.63
CA ILE A 65 2.81 -1.69 11.63
C ILE A 65 2.99 -2.56 12.87
N ASP A 66 1.95 -3.32 13.24
CA ASP A 66 2.00 -4.19 14.42
C ASP A 66 2.56 -5.59 14.12
N GLY A 67 2.70 -5.95 12.84
CA GLY A 67 3.35 -7.16 12.37
C GLY A 67 2.48 -8.41 12.53
N ASP A 68 1.16 -8.26 12.61
CA ASP A 68 0.22 -9.39 12.79
C ASP A 68 -0.07 -10.16 11.49
N GLY A 69 0.51 -9.71 10.37
CA GLY A 69 0.35 -10.28 9.04
C GLY A 69 -0.94 -9.83 8.34
N LYS A 70 -1.62 -8.82 8.88
CA LYS A 70 -2.89 -8.28 8.37
C LYS A 70 -2.81 -6.76 8.26
N LEU A 71 -3.80 -6.19 7.58
CA LEU A 71 -3.96 -4.75 7.50
C LEU A 71 -5.26 -4.36 8.21
N SER A 72 -5.12 -3.68 9.33
CA SER A 72 -6.23 -3.03 10.02
C SER A 72 -6.80 -1.87 9.20
N GLN A 73 -7.98 -1.40 9.59
CA GLN A 73 -8.60 -0.20 8.99
C GLN A 73 -7.63 1.00 8.98
N LYS A 74 -6.87 1.20 10.05
CA LYS A 74 -5.97 2.36 10.18
C LYS A 74 -4.79 2.28 9.24
N GLU A 75 -4.17 1.11 9.14
CA GLU A 75 -3.03 0.83 8.25
C GLU A 75 -3.44 0.93 6.79
N PHE A 76 -4.61 0.38 6.46
CA PHE A 76 -5.18 0.49 5.12
C PHE A 76 -5.49 1.96 4.73
N LEU A 77 -6.03 2.77 5.64
CA LEU A 77 -6.22 4.20 5.40
C LEU A 77 -4.89 4.93 5.19
N GLY A 78 -3.80 4.50 5.84
CA GLY A 78 -2.44 4.96 5.58
C GLY A 78 -2.00 4.68 4.14
N LEU A 79 -2.18 3.43 3.68
CA LEU A 79 -1.91 3.00 2.30
C LEU A 79 -2.69 3.84 1.27
N MET A 80 -3.94 4.19 1.59
CA MET A 80 -4.82 4.99 0.71
C MET A 80 -4.49 6.48 0.70
N LYS A 81 -4.12 7.07 1.85
CA LYS A 81 -3.81 8.51 1.98
C LYS A 81 -2.55 8.91 1.22
N ASP A 82 -1.55 8.04 1.18
CA ASP A 82 -0.31 8.27 0.43
C ASP A 82 -0.52 8.49 -1.08
N ARG A 83 -1.69 8.08 -1.60
CA ARG A 83 -2.05 8.19 -3.01
C ARG A 83 -2.87 9.43 -3.32
N VAL A 84 -3.77 9.81 -2.42
CA VAL A 84 -4.49 11.08 -2.50
C VAL A 84 -3.47 12.23 -2.39
N ASN A 85 -2.52 12.13 -1.46
CA ASN A 85 -1.46 13.11 -1.33
C ASN A 85 -0.60 13.17 -2.60
N LYS A 86 -0.18 12.04 -3.19
CA LYS A 86 0.59 12.05 -4.46
C LYS A 86 -0.18 12.60 -5.69
N ARG A 87 -1.50 12.51 -5.73
CA ARG A 87 -2.33 13.13 -6.78
C ARG A 87 -2.51 14.65 -6.57
N PHE A 88 -2.50 15.12 -5.32
CA PHE A 88 -2.60 16.56 -4.99
C PHE A 88 -1.24 17.28 -4.91
N THR A 89 -0.14 16.59 -4.57
CA THR A 89 1.23 17.13 -4.56
C THR A 89 1.91 17.07 -5.93
N ALA A 90 1.16 16.85 -7.01
CA ALA A 90 1.63 17.21 -8.35
C ALA A 90 1.91 18.73 -8.47
N ARG A 91 1.43 19.52 -7.50
CA ARG A 91 2.09 20.77 -7.11
C ARG A 91 3.04 20.49 -5.94
N GLU A 92 4.33 20.47 -6.27
CA GLU A 92 5.52 20.64 -5.42
C GLU A 92 5.47 20.01 -4.01
N ASP A 93 6.20 18.90 -3.81
CA ASP A 93 7.09 18.72 -2.64
C ASP A 93 7.82 17.37 -2.69
N LYS A 94 8.88 17.30 -3.51
CA LYS A 94 9.86 16.19 -3.49
C LYS A 94 10.72 16.16 -2.21
N VAL A 95 10.57 17.16 -1.34
CA VAL A 95 11.41 17.37 -0.16
C VAL A 95 11.02 16.44 1.00
N GLY A 96 9.73 16.14 1.18
CA GLY A 96 9.26 15.37 2.35
C GLY A 96 9.60 13.88 2.33
N LEU A 97 9.51 13.22 1.17
CA LEU A 97 9.76 11.77 1.07
C LEU A 97 11.26 11.43 1.21
N TRP A 98 12.13 12.24 0.60
CA TRP A 98 13.58 12.11 0.74
C TRP A 98 14.05 12.45 2.15
N ALA A 99 13.45 13.45 2.80
CA ALA A 99 13.74 13.81 4.19
C ALA A 99 13.30 12.69 5.16
N GLY A 100 12.12 12.10 4.97
CA GLY A 100 11.66 10.97 5.78
C GLY A 100 12.55 9.74 5.62
N PHE A 101 12.92 9.41 4.38
CA PHE A 101 13.87 8.33 4.09
C PHE A 101 15.25 8.56 4.73
N MET A 102 15.84 9.75 4.56
CA MET A 102 17.13 10.09 5.17
C MET A 102 17.07 10.16 6.70
N SER A 103 15.93 10.52 7.29
CA SER A 103 15.76 10.52 8.74
C SER A 103 15.78 9.09 9.29
N CYS A 104 15.13 8.14 8.61
CA CYS A 104 15.20 6.73 9.00
C CYS A 104 16.63 6.18 8.86
N VAL A 105 17.30 6.49 7.74
CA VAL A 105 18.69 6.05 7.51
C VAL A 105 19.65 6.65 8.53
N LYS A 106 19.48 7.92 8.94
CA LYS A 106 20.31 8.54 9.97
C LYS A 106 20.08 7.96 11.36
N ASN A 107 18.85 7.62 11.70
CA ASN A 107 18.54 7.04 13.00
C ASN A 107 19.09 5.60 13.13
N GLU A 108 19.19 4.88 12.01
CA GLU A 108 19.77 3.53 11.96
C GLU A 108 21.31 3.53 11.95
N LEU A 109 21.95 4.66 11.60
CA LEU A 109 23.41 4.80 11.51
C LEU A 109 24.04 5.47 12.74
N VAL A 110 23.26 5.74 13.80
CA VAL A 110 23.72 6.38 15.05
C VAL A 110 23.79 5.40 16.22
N ASP A 111 23.73 4.08 15.96
CA ASP A 111 24.33 3.05 16.83
C ASP A 111 25.68 2.59 16.27
#